data_AF-A0A7D4BLI6-F1
#
_entry.id   AF-A0A7D4BLI6-F1
#
_cell.length_a   1.000
_cell.length_b   1.000
_cell.length_c   1.000
_cell.angle_alpha   90.00
_cell.angle_beta   90.00
_cell.angle_gamma   90.00
#
_symmetry.space_group_name_H-M   'P 1'
#
loop_
_entity.id
_entity.type
_entity.pdbx_description
1 polymer ?
#
loop_
_entity_poly.entity_id
_entity_poly.type
_entity_poly.pdbx_seq_one_letter_code
_entity_poly.pdbx_strand_id
1 'polypeptide(L)'
;MKKIGLIALFFGVAFAFTSCQKDSEDFNIVGKWNVDKTTIEYYMGDSASGTPIDSEVTENDGVIEFKADGTAIDTDGSEYTYTLKGDKLTIYEFPNEVSFELTLTEKSNSHVKGYTVETVEEMGITLTTKLTMELSRI
;
A
#
# COMPACT_ATOMS: atom_id res chain seq x y z
N MET A 1 -12.11 -31.29 63.87
CA MET A 1 -12.09 -30.09 64.73
C MET A 1 -10.82 -29.30 64.47
N LYS A 2 -10.91 -27.97 64.51
CA LYS A 2 -9.89 -26.91 64.22
C LYS A 2 -9.65 -26.71 62.71
N LYS A 3 -10.28 -25.76 62.00
CA LYS A 3 -10.43 -24.27 62.10
C LYS A 3 -9.19 -23.47 61.71
N ILE A 4 -9.34 -22.73 60.61
CA ILE A 4 -8.80 -21.39 60.27
C ILE A 4 -7.30 -21.40 59.86
N GLY A 5 -6.87 -20.75 58.77
CA GLY A 5 -7.38 -19.50 58.24
C GLY A 5 -7.11 -19.20 56.76
N LEU A 6 -7.92 -18.22 56.36
CA LEU A 6 -8.14 -17.60 55.08
C LEU A 6 -7.03 -16.58 54.81
N ILE A 7 -6.35 -16.67 53.67
CA ILE A 7 -5.67 -15.51 53.04
C ILE A 7 -6.14 -15.47 51.59
N ALA A 8 -7.17 -14.65 51.38
CA ALA A 8 -7.49 -14.11 50.07
C ALA A 8 -6.44 -13.05 49.74
N LEU A 9 -5.86 -13.13 48.54
CA LEU A 9 -5.12 -12.03 47.96
C LEU A 9 -5.61 -11.85 46.52
N PHE A 10 -6.66 -11.03 46.42
CA PHE A 10 -7.07 -10.36 45.20
C PHE A 10 -5.98 -9.34 44.84
N PHE A 11 -5.19 -9.61 43.81
CA PHE A 11 -4.68 -8.55 42.96
C PHE A 11 -5.29 -8.73 41.58
N GLY A 12 -6.48 -8.14 41.44
CA GLY A 12 -7.01 -7.79 40.14
C GLY A 12 -6.12 -6.69 39.57
N VAL A 13 -5.35 -7.04 38.53
CA VAL A 13 -5.04 -6.08 37.48
C VAL A 13 -5.78 -6.60 36.26
N ALA A 14 -7.05 -6.21 36.15
CA ALA A 14 -7.68 -6.16 34.86
C ALA A 14 -6.92 -5.09 34.07
N PHE A 15 -5.92 -5.50 33.29
CA PHE A 15 -5.55 -4.73 32.12
C PHE A 15 -6.78 -4.80 31.20
N ALA A 16 -7.71 -3.89 31.43
CA ALA A 16 -8.53 -3.39 30.35
C ALA A 16 -7.53 -2.71 29.39
N PHE A 17 -6.94 -3.51 28.51
CA PHE A 17 -6.65 -3.00 27.18
C PHE A 17 -8.03 -2.65 26.62
N THR A 18 -8.47 -1.43 26.92
CA THR A 18 -9.22 -0.66 25.95
C THR A 18 -8.22 -0.43 24.81
N SER A 19 -7.94 -1.49 24.05
CA SER A 19 -7.80 -1.34 22.62
C SER A 19 -9.15 -0.75 22.24
N CYS A 20 -9.21 0.58 22.22
CA CYS A 20 -9.99 1.23 21.22
C CYS A 20 -9.45 0.67 19.90
N GLN A 21 -9.99 -0.47 19.46
CA GLN A 21 -10.32 -0.64 18.06
C GLN A 21 -11.27 0.53 17.80
N LYS A 22 -10.66 1.69 17.57
CA LYS A 22 -11.28 2.77 16.85
C LYS A 22 -11.64 2.10 15.55
N ASP A 23 -12.93 1.85 15.36
CA ASP A 23 -13.50 1.18 14.20
C ASP A 23 -12.73 1.62 12.96
N SER A 24 -11.75 0.81 12.56
CA SER A 24 -11.10 1.00 11.28
C SER A 24 -12.14 0.45 10.34
N GLU A 25 -12.94 1.33 9.75
CA GLU A 25 -13.68 0.96 8.56
C GLU A 25 -12.72 0.15 7.68
N ASP A 26 -13.06 -1.10 7.40
CA ASP A 26 -12.20 -1.98 6.63
C ASP A 26 -11.82 -1.24 5.35
N PHE A 27 -10.51 -1.06 5.14
CA PHE A 27 -10.01 -0.29 4.00
C PHE A 27 -10.59 -0.84 2.71
N ASN A 28 -11.17 0.05 1.90
CA ASN A 28 -11.73 -0.29 0.60
C ASN A 28 -11.19 0.65 -0.49
N ILE A 29 -10.46 0.07 -1.45
CA ILE A 29 -9.89 0.79 -2.59
C ILE A 29 -10.95 1.17 -3.64
N VAL A 30 -12.14 0.56 -3.65
CA VAL A 30 -13.19 0.87 -4.63
C VAL A 30 -13.60 2.34 -4.55
N GLY A 31 -13.60 3.04 -5.68
CA GLY A 31 -13.93 4.45 -5.78
C GLY A 31 -12.99 5.20 -6.71
N LYS A 32 -13.17 6.52 -6.78
CA LYS A 32 -12.31 7.42 -7.55
C LYS A 32 -11.21 7.98 -6.69
N TRP A 33 -10.02 8.02 -7.25
CA TRP A 33 -8.81 8.48 -6.58
C TRP A 33 -8.05 9.41 -7.50
N ASN A 34 -7.67 10.57 -6.99
CA ASN A 34 -6.64 11.39 -7.61
C ASN A 34 -5.28 10.72 -7.39
N VAL A 35 -4.46 10.63 -8.43
CA VAL A 35 -3.05 10.25 -8.31
C VAL A 35 -2.30 11.54 -7.97
N ASP A 36 -2.16 11.80 -6.67
CA ASP A 36 -1.59 13.07 -6.19
C ASP A 36 -0.14 13.21 -6.62
N LYS A 37 0.61 12.10 -6.55
CA LYS A 37 2.04 12.10 -6.82
C LYS A 37 2.54 10.72 -7.25
N THR A 38 3.32 10.73 -8.32
CA THR A 38 4.16 9.60 -8.76
C THR A 38 5.62 10.02 -8.61
N THR A 39 6.44 9.20 -7.99
CA THR A 39 7.89 9.41 -7.85
C THR A 39 8.63 8.19 -8.35
N ILE A 40 9.55 8.39 -9.29
CA ILE A 40 10.43 7.34 -9.82
C ILE A 40 11.84 7.67 -9.36
N GLU A 41 12.43 6.78 -8.57
CA GLU A 41 13.80 6.88 -8.07
C GLU A 41 14.67 5.84 -8.78
N TYR A 42 15.79 6.25 -9.35
CA TYR A 42 16.73 5.36 -10.02
C TYR A 42 17.98 5.15 -9.17
N TYR A 43 18.47 3.92 -9.11
CA TYR A 43 19.62 3.51 -8.32
C TYR A 43 20.58 2.66 -9.15
N MET A 44 21.89 2.92 -9.02
CA MET A 44 22.89 1.99 -9.53
C MET A 44 22.99 0.77 -8.62
N GLY A 45 23.02 -0.42 -9.21
CA GLY A 45 23.10 -1.69 -8.49
C GLY A 45 21.75 -2.37 -8.30
N ASP A 46 21.72 -3.33 -7.39
CA ASP A 46 20.64 -4.30 -7.19
C ASP A 46 19.68 -3.94 -6.04
N SER A 47 19.73 -2.70 -5.54
CA SER A 47 18.87 -2.26 -4.44
C SER A 47 18.40 -0.83 -4.57
N ALA A 48 17.15 -0.57 -4.17
CA ALA A 48 16.59 0.76 -3.98
C ALA A 48 16.94 1.33 -2.60
N SER A 49 18.24 1.41 -2.29
CA SER A 49 18.74 1.88 -0.99
C SER A 49 19.81 2.96 -1.15
N GLY A 50 19.87 3.89 -0.20
CA GLY A 50 20.77 5.04 -0.26
C GLY A 50 20.21 6.21 -1.07
N THR A 51 21.09 7.03 -1.63
CA THR A 51 20.72 8.20 -2.45
C THR A 51 20.50 7.75 -3.89
N PRO A 52 19.35 8.07 -4.52
CA PRO A 52 19.14 7.76 -5.92
C PRO A 52 20.12 8.56 -6.81
N ILE A 53 20.49 7.99 -7.96
CA ILE A 53 21.31 8.66 -8.96
C ILE A 53 20.51 9.69 -9.76
N ASP A 54 19.19 9.48 -9.86
CA ASP A 54 18.24 10.38 -10.49
C ASP A 54 16.84 10.15 -9.91
N SER A 55 15.98 11.17 -9.99
CA SER A 55 14.59 11.08 -9.53
C SER A 55 13.65 11.93 -10.36
N GLU A 56 12.55 11.34 -10.79
CA GLU A 56 11.46 12.01 -11.49
C GLU A 56 10.24 12.11 -10.58
N VAL A 57 9.56 13.25 -10.60
CA VAL A 57 8.35 13.49 -9.82
C VAL A 57 7.27 14.09 -10.72
N THR A 58 6.13 13.44 -10.75
CA THR A 58 4.91 13.93 -11.38
C THR A 58 3.87 14.21 -10.30
N GLU A 59 3.30 15.41 -10.29
CA GLU A 59 2.20 15.79 -9.40
C GLU A 59 0.89 15.87 -10.17
N ASN A 60 -0.21 15.47 -9.55
CA ASN A 60 -1.55 15.43 -10.15
C ASN A 60 -1.59 14.61 -11.44
N ASP A 61 -1.15 13.36 -11.33
CA ASP A 61 -0.96 12.40 -12.44
C ASP A 61 -2.29 11.75 -12.89
N GLY A 62 -3.36 12.53 -12.85
CA GLY A 62 -4.70 12.11 -13.23
C GLY A 62 -5.50 11.42 -12.12
N VAL A 63 -6.46 10.61 -12.55
CA VAL A 63 -7.48 9.96 -11.73
C VAL A 63 -7.54 8.50 -12.13
N ILE A 64 -7.75 7.63 -11.14
CA ILE A 64 -8.07 6.23 -11.36
C ILE A 64 -9.36 5.88 -10.61
N GLU A 65 -10.27 5.19 -11.30
CA GLU A 65 -11.51 4.66 -10.72
C GLU A 65 -11.39 3.15 -10.56
N PHE A 66 -11.31 2.66 -9.33
CA PHE A 66 -11.39 1.23 -9.01
C PHE A 66 -12.85 0.81 -8.83
N LYS A 67 -13.32 -0.15 -9.63
CA LYS A 67 -14.69 -0.67 -9.56
C LYS A 67 -14.77 -1.95 -8.74
N ALA A 68 -15.95 -2.22 -8.18
CA ALA A 68 -16.18 -3.39 -7.34
C ALA A 68 -16.09 -4.74 -8.07
N ASP A 69 -16.13 -4.72 -9.41
CA ASP A 69 -15.99 -5.91 -10.26
C ASP A 69 -14.53 -6.31 -10.54
N GLY A 70 -13.56 -5.57 -9.99
CA GLY A 70 -12.13 -5.83 -10.19
C GLY A 70 -11.54 -5.14 -11.43
N THR A 71 -12.27 -4.21 -12.04
CA THR A 71 -11.76 -3.36 -13.13
C THR A 71 -11.35 -1.97 -12.64
N ALA A 72 -10.39 -1.35 -13.30
CA ALA A 72 -10.00 0.04 -13.06
C ALA A 72 -9.99 0.83 -14.38
N ILE A 73 -10.28 2.12 -14.31
CA ILE A 73 -10.23 3.03 -15.46
C ILE A 73 -9.41 4.27 -15.08
N ASP A 74 -8.45 4.65 -15.91
CA ASP A 74 -7.68 5.89 -15.73
C ASP A 74 -8.37 7.11 -16.38
N THR A 75 -7.77 8.29 -16.25
CA THR A 75 -8.26 9.54 -16.85
C THR A 75 -8.43 9.45 -18.37
N ASP A 76 -7.58 8.69 -19.05
CA ASP A 76 -7.58 8.56 -20.50
C ASP A 76 -8.62 7.55 -21.00
N GLY A 77 -9.28 6.85 -20.07
CA GLY A 77 -10.27 5.83 -20.36
C GLY A 77 -9.66 4.46 -20.64
N SER A 78 -8.38 4.26 -20.34
CA SER A 78 -7.74 2.96 -20.44
C SER A 78 -8.28 2.05 -19.35
N GLU A 79 -8.67 0.83 -19.74
CA GLU A 79 -9.23 -0.16 -18.83
C GLU A 79 -8.16 -1.16 -18.37
N TYR A 80 -8.08 -1.37 -17.06
CA TYR A 80 -7.22 -2.34 -16.42
C TYR A 80 -8.04 -3.32 -15.59
N THR A 81 -7.44 -4.44 -15.22
CA THR A 81 -7.95 -5.25 -14.12
C THR A 81 -7.03 -5.11 -12.91
N TYR A 82 -7.57 -5.31 -11.70
CA TYR A 82 -6.79 -5.22 -10.49
C TYR A 82 -7.19 -6.26 -9.45
N THR A 83 -6.23 -6.57 -8.56
CA THR A 83 -6.51 -7.33 -7.34
C THR A 83 -5.87 -6.66 -6.14
N LEU A 84 -6.60 -6.59 -5.02
CA LEU A 84 -6.09 -6.15 -3.73
C LEU A 84 -6.08 -7.34 -2.76
N LYS A 85 -4.89 -7.75 -2.29
CA LYS A 85 -4.72 -8.83 -1.30
C LYS A 85 -3.78 -8.36 -0.19
N GLY A 86 -4.35 -8.10 0.99
CA GLY A 86 -3.58 -7.59 2.13
C GLY A 86 -3.04 -6.18 1.85
N ASP A 87 -1.72 -6.08 1.69
CA ASP A 87 -1.00 -4.84 1.37
C ASP A 87 -0.52 -4.81 -0.10
N LYS A 88 -0.99 -5.74 -0.94
CA LYS A 88 -0.57 -5.82 -2.35
C LYS A 88 -1.71 -5.40 -3.27
N LEU A 89 -1.49 -4.34 -4.05
CA LEU A 89 -2.34 -3.93 -5.16
C LEU A 89 -1.64 -4.28 -6.47
N THR A 90 -2.18 -5.23 -7.21
CA THR A 90 -1.65 -5.64 -8.52
C THR A 90 -2.54 -5.08 -9.62
N ILE A 91 -1.96 -4.37 -10.59
CA ILE A 91 -2.64 -3.87 -11.79
C ILE A 91 -2.19 -4.71 -12.98
N TYR A 92 -3.13 -5.13 -13.82
CA TYR A 92 -2.86 -5.94 -15.00
C TYR A 92 -3.31 -5.20 -16.25
N GLU A 93 -2.43 -5.19 -17.26
CA GLU A 93 -2.74 -4.77 -18.62
C GLU A 93 -3.28 -5.96 -19.42
N PHE A 94 -4.23 -5.69 -20.31
CA PHE A 94 -4.96 -6.74 -21.03
C PHE A 94 -4.03 -7.52 -21.98
N PRO A 95 -4.13 -8.87 -22.05
CA PRO A 95 -5.16 -9.69 -21.43
C PRO A 95 -4.88 -10.22 -20.03
N ASN A 96 -3.65 -10.16 -19.49
CA ASN A 96 -3.28 -10.58 -18.12
C ASN A 96 -1.77 -10.35 -17.85
N GLU A 97 -1.16 -9.35 -18.50
CA GLU A 97 0.24 -9.02 -18.23
C GLU A 97 0.28 -8.15 -16.96
N VAL A 98 1.08 -8.52 -15.97
CA VAL A 98 1.24 -7.68 -14.77
C VAL A 98 1.88 -6.38 -15.23
N SER A 99 1.13 -5.29 -15.16
CA SER A 99 1.67 -3.96 -15.47
C SER A 99 2.59 -3.52 -14.34
N PHE A 100 2.11 -3.60 -13.08
CA PHE A 100 2.94 -3.44 -11.88
C PHE A 100 2.21 -3.91 -10.61
N GLU A 101 2.97 -4.27 -9.57
CA GLU A 101 2.46 -4.63 -8.23
C GLU A 101 2.95 -3.62 -7.19
N LEU A 102 2.04 -2.84 -6.60
CA LEU A 102 2.34 -1.94 -5.49
C LEU A 102 2.24 -2.66 -4.14
N THR A 103 3.28 -2.51 -3.33
CA THR A 103 3.23 -2.75 -1.89
C THR A 103 2.74 -1.48 -1.20
N LEU A 104 1.52 -1.54 -0.64
CA LEU A 104 0.88 -0.46 0.08
C LEU A 104 1.54 -0.29 1.46
N THR A 105 2.07 0.90 1.72
CA THR A 105 2.66 1.27 3.02
C THR A 105 1.70 2.10 3.87
N GLU A 106 0.76 2.80 3.24
CA GLU A 106 -0.33 3.51 3.90
C GLU A 106 -1.64 3.18 3.21
N LYS A 107 -2.67 2.86 3.99
CA LYS A 107 -4.00 2.54 3.47
C LYS A 107 -5.08 3.04 4.41
N SER A 108 -5.97 3.86 3.87
CA SER A 108 -7.14 4.38 4.54
C SER A 108 -8.21 4.68 3.50
N ASN A 109 -9.45 4.90 3.91
CA ASN A 109 -10.54 5.24 2.99
C ASN A 109 -10.40 6.63 2.33
N SER A 110 -9.36 7.40 2.66
CA SER A 110 -9.11 8.74 2.09
C SER A 110 -7.73 8.89 1.44
N HIS A 111 -6.76 8.06 1.82
CA HIS A 111 -5.37 8.14 1.36
C HIS A 111 -4.74 6.76 1.22
N VAL A 112 -3.98 6.56 0.13
CA VAL A 112 -3.21 5.35 -0.15
C VAL A 112 -1.81 5.77 -0.59
N LYS A 113 -0.79 5.06 -0.08
CA LYS A 113 0.59 5.16 -0.55
C LYS A 113 1.16 3.78 -0.75
N GLY A 114 1.81 3.56 -1.88
CA GLY A 114 2.47 2.29 -2.17
C GLY A 114 3.65 2.45 -3.10
N TYR A 115 4.47 1.40 -3.20
CA TYR A 115 5.63 1.39 -4.07
C TYR A 115 5.85 0.03 -4.74
N THR A 116 6.54 0.04 -5.87
CA THR A 116 7.14 -1.15 -6.49
C THR A 116 8.64 -0.92 -6.68
N VAL A 117 9.42 -1.99 -6.69
CA VAL A 117 10.85 -1.97 -7.01
C VAL A 117 11.12 -3.00 -8.09
N GLU A 118 11.81 -2.56 -9.14
CA GLU A 118 12.25 -3.41 -10.24
C GLU A 118 13.75 -3.26 -10.44
N THR A 119 14.45 -4.36 -10.70
CA THR A 119 15.88 -4.37 -11.01
C THR A 119 16.08 -5.00 -12.37
N VAL A 120 16.76 -4.27 -13.26
CA VAL A 120 17.09 -4.72 -14.61
C VAL A 120 18.61 -4.72 -14.76
N GLU A 121 19.14 -5.75 -15.43
CA GLU A 121 20.54 -5.79 -15.86
C GLU A 121 20.60 -5.73 -17.38
N GLU A 122 21.19 -4.66 -17.92
CA GLU A 122 21.33 -4.45 -19.35
C GLU A 122 22.75 -4.01 -19.70
N MET A 123 23.37 -4.67 -20.68
CA MET A 123 24.74 -4.37 -21.15
C MET A 123 25.81 -4.34 -20.03
N GLY A 124 25.62 -5.14 -18.96
CA GLY A 124 26.53 -5.19 -17.81
C GLY A 124 26.34 -4.06 -16.80
N ILE A 125 25.25 -3.29 -16.91
CA ILE A 125 24.83 -2.29 -15.95
C ILE A 125 23.59 -2.82 -15.21
N THR A 126 23.65 -2.84 -13.88
CA THR A 126 22.48 -3.11 -13.05
C THR A 126 21.86 -1.78 -12.63
N LEU A 127 20.59 -1.60 -12.97
CA LEU A 127 19.76 -0.46 -12.60
C LEU A 127 18.58 -0.97 -11.77
N THR A 128 18.34 -0.33 -10.62
CA THR A 128 17.14 -0.56 -9.82
C THR A 128 16.28 0.69 -9.85
N THR A 129 15.00 0.52 -10.16
CA THR A 129 14.00 1.58 -10.18
C THR A 129 13.00 1.34 -9.05
N LYS A 130 12.65 2.40 -8.32
CA LYS A 130 11.57 2.38 -7.35
C LYS A 130 10.52 3.40 -7.74
N LEU A 131 9.32 2.92 -8.03
CA LEU A 131 8.15 3.76 -8.29
C LEU A 131 7.32 3.84 -7.01
N THR A 132 6.99 5.04 -6.56
CA THR A 132 6.12 5.32 -5.42
C THR A 132 4.92 6.13 -5.89
N MET A 133 3.71 5.71 -5.50
CA MET A 133 2.47 6.42 -5.79
C MET A 133 1.76 6.83 -4.52
N GLU A 134 1.21 8.04 -4.54
CA GLU A 134 0.33 8.60 -3.50
C GLU A 134 -1.02 8.95 -4.14
N LEU A 135 -2.09 8.49 -3.51
CA LEU A 135 -3.46 8.66 -3.99
C LEU A 135 -4.35 9.23 -2.89
N SER A 136 -5.25 10.13 -3.27
CA SER A 136 -6.29 10.68 -2.39
C SER A 136 -7.66 10.48 -3.00
N ARG A 137 -8.64 10.16 -2.15
CA ARG A 137 -10.00 9.91 -2.62
C ARG A 137 -10.71 11.21 -3.01
N ILE A 138 -11.55 11.12 -4.05
CA ILE A 138 -12.37 12.23 -4.57
C ILE A 138 -13.86 11.91 -4.58
#